data_AF-A0AA40IU85-F1
#
_entry.id   AF-A0AA40IU85-F1
#
_cell.length_a   1.000
_cell.length_b   1.000
_cell.length_c   1.000
_cell.angle_alpha   90.00
_cell.angle_beta   90.00
_cell.angle_gamma   90.00
#
_symmetry.space_group_name_H-M   'P 1'
#
loop_
_entity.id
_entity.type
_entity.pdbx_description
1 polymer ?
#
loop_
_entity_poly.entity_id
_entity_poly.type
_entity_poly.pdbx_seq_one_letter_code
_entity_poly.pdbx_strand_id
1 'polypeptide(L)'
;MGIIVFQYILIVLLIIGIAYFIYLIKDNEENVKDDYYGITYTLLRFLDNEEATTENIKKILRVVYNCVSFVEENFKNEDNLEKEEKALSLAKEGIGNLDFNTDIDEESLVCIIRIATALMKPTKDDLNI
;
A
#
# COMPACT_ATOMS: atom_id res chain seq x y z
N MET A 1 -43.35 -5.55 -38.72
CA MET A 1 -42.08 -6.23 -39.01
C MET A 1 -40.85 -5.40 -38.65
N GLY A 2 -40.65 -4.18 -39.17
CA GLY A 2 -39.44 -3.37 -38.88
C GLY A 2 -39.19 -3.04 -37.40
N ILE A 3 -40.26 -2.75 -36.64
CA ILE A 3 -40.15 -2.46 -35.18
C ILE A 3 -39.67 -3.69 -34.39
N ILE A 4 -40.14 -4.87 -34.77
CA ILE A 4 -39.76 -6.14 -34.15
C ILE A 4 -38.26 -6.40 -34.42
N VAL A 5 -37.82 -6.22 -35.66
CA VAL A 5 -36.40 -6.36 -36.03
C VAL A 5 -35.52 -5.37 -35.27
N PHE A 6 -35.98 -4.11 -35.14
CA PHE A 6 -35.25 -3.09 -34.37
C PHE A 6 -35.12 -3.46 -32.88
N GLN A 7 -36.18 -3.99 -32.26
CA GLN A 7 -36.13 -4.47 -30.88
C GLN A 7 -35.11 -5.61 -30.70
N TYR A 8 -35.05 -6.56 -31.64
CA TYR A 8 -34.05 -7.64 -31.58
C TYR A 8 -32.61 -7.12 -31.70
N ILE A 9 -32.35 -6.14 -32.58
CA ILE A 9 -31.03 -5.51 -32.69
C ILE A 9 -30.63 -4.84 -31.37
N LEU A 10 -31.58 -4.15 -30.74
CA LEU A 10 -31.36 -3.46 -29.46
C LEU A 10 -31.07 -4.44 -28.32
N ILE A 11 -31.74 -5.58 -28.30
CA ILE A 11 -31.47 -6.66 -27.34
C ILE A 11 -30.07 -7.23 -27.55
N VAL A 12 -29.66 -7.47 -28.80
CA VAL A 12 -28.31 -7.99 -29.09
C VAL A 12 -27.23 -6.99 -28.66
N LEU A 13 -27.42 -5.70 -28.95
CA LEU A 13 -26.50 -4.65 -28.49
C LEU A 13 -26.42 -4.56 -26.96
N LEU A 14 -27.55 -4.71 -26.27
CA LEU A 14 -27.58 -4.73 -24.81
C LEU A 14 -26.78 -5.91 -24.25
N ILE A 15 -26.95 -7.12 -24.82
CA ILE A 15 -26.21 -8.31 -24.39
C ILE A 15 -24.70 -8.12 -24.60
N ILE A 16 -24.29 -7.56 -25.73
CA ILE A 16 -22.88 -7.26 -26.02
C ILE A 16 -22.34 -6.22 -25.04
N GLY A 17 -23.12 -5.16 -24.76
CA GLY A 17 -22.74 -4.12 -23.79
C GLY A 17 -22.56 -4.69 -22.39
N ILE A 18 -23.46 -5.54 -21.92
CA ILE A 18 -23.36 -6.21 -20.62
C ILE A 18 -22.14 -7.15 -20.59
N ALA A 19 -21.91 -7.93 -21.63
CA ALA A 19 -20.76 -8.83 -21.71
C ALA A 19 -19.43 -8.05 -21.67
N TYR A 20 -19.35 -6.91 -22.37
CA TYR A 20 -18.19 -6.02 -22.32
C TYR A 20 -18.01 -5.40 -20.93
N PHE A 21 -19.10 -5.00 -20.27
CA PHE A 21 -19.05 -4.47 -18.91
C PHE A 21 -18.55 -5.51 -17.91
N ILE A 22 -19.00 -6.76 -18.02
CA ILE A 22 -18.51 -7.89 -17.21
C ILE A 22 -17.03 -8.15 -17.48
N TYR A 23 -16.60 -8.12 -18.75
CA TYR A 23 -15.18 -8.24 -19.11
C TYR A 23 -14.34 -7.14 -18.45
N LEU A 24 -14.80 -5.88 -18.50
CA LEU A 24 -14.11 -4.74 -17.91
C LEU A 24 -14.04 -4.84 -16.37
N ILE A 25 -15.09 -5.32 -15.72
CA ILE A 25 -15.05 -5.57 -14.26
C ILE A 25 -14.02 -6.67 -13.94
N LYS A 26 -13.99 -7.76 -14.71
CA LYS A 26 -13.07 -8.88 -14.49
C LYS A 26 -11.60 -8.49 -14.68
N ASP A 27 -11.30 -7.66 -15.67
CA ASP A 27 -9.95 -7.13 -15.94
C ASP A 27 -9.46 -6.22 -14.79
N ASN A 28 -10.38 -5.52 -14.13
CA ASN A 28 -10.08 -4.74 -12.94
C ASN A 28 -10.01 -5.59 -11.66
N GLU A 29 -10.71 -6.72 -11.56
CA GLU A 29 -10.65 -7.59 -10.36
C GLU A 29 -9.27 -8.22 -10.13
N GLU A 30 -8.50 -8.52 -11.18
CA GLU A 30 -7.13 -9.04 -11.02
C GLU A 30 -6.18 -7.99 -10.41
N ASN A 31 -6.40 -6.70 -10.66
CA ASN A 31 -5.66 -5.61 -10.02
C ASN A 31 -6.21 -5.24 -8.63
N VAL A 32 -7.50 -5.45 -8.39
CA VAL A 32 -8.18 -5.06 -7.13
C VAL A 32 -8.05 -6.12 -6.02
N LYS A 33 -7.75 -7.38 -6.37
CA LYS A 33 -7.63 -8.46 -5.37
C LYS A 33 -6.44 -8.30 -4.42
N ASP A 34 -5.36 -7.66 -4.87
CA ASP A 34 -4.18 -7.36 -4.05
C ASP A 34 -4.31 -6.05 -3.25
N ASP A 35 -5.40 -5.29 -3.46
CA ASP A 35 -5.62 -3.98 -2.90
C ASP A 35 -6.72 -4.00 -1.82
N TYR A 36 -6.71 -5.05 -0.98
CA TYR A 36 -7.82 -5.43 -0.08
C TYR A 36 -8.27 -4.34 0.93
N TYR A 37 -7.57 -3.20 1.01
CA TYR A 37 -8.01 -2.04 1.80
C TYR A 37 -7.67 -0.66 1.18
N GLY A 38 -7.12 -0.55 -0.04
CA GLY A 38 -6.62 0.73 -0.59
C GLY A 38 -5.48 1.39 0.23
N ILE A 39 -5.04 0.71 1.29
CA ILE A 39 -3.94 1.12 2.17
C ILE A 39 -2.62 0.98 1.42
N THR A 40 -2.46 -0.08 0.63
CA THR A 40 -1.29 -0.26 -0.24
C THR A 40 -1.21 0.87 -1.26
N TYR A 41 -2.30 1.16 -1.98
CA TYR A 41 -2.35 2.25 -2.95
C TYR A 41 -2.12 3.65 -2.36
N THR A 42 -2.42 3.86 -1.07
CA THR A 42 -2.27 5.15 -0.39
C THR A 42 -0.91 5.30 0.31
N LEU A 43 -0.41 4.26 0.97
CA LEU A 43 0.83 4.27 1.75
C LEU A 43 2.07 3.94 0.91
N LEU A 44 1.90 3.23 -0.20
CA LEU A 44 2.97 2.78 -1.07
C LEU A 44 2.84 3.39 -2.47
N ARG A 45 2.14 4.54 -2.55
CA ARG A 45 1.89 5.28 -3.79
C ARG A 45 3.17 5.76 -4.48
N PHE A 46 4.28 5.81 -3.74
CA PHE A 46 5.59 6.16 -4.27
C PHE A 46 6.27 5.01 -5.04
N LEU A 47 5.74 3.79 -5.00
CA LEU A 47 6.22 2.71 -5.87
C LEU A 47 5.58 2.86 -7.25
N ASP A 48 6.40 2.81 -8.30
CA ASP A 48 5.89 2.68 -9.66
C ASP A 48 5.10 1.36 -9.81
N ASN A 49 4.13 1.32 -10.72
CA ASN A 49 3.24 0.17 -10.92
C ASN A 49 4.01 -1.13 -11.25
N GLU A 50 5.20 -1.01 -11.86
CA GLU A 50 6.10 -2.13 -12.14
C GLU A 50 6.90 -2.58 -10.90
N GLU A 51 7.12 -1.70 -9.92
CA GLU A 51 7.88 -1.97 -8.70
C GLU A 51 6.98 -2.37 -7.53
N ALA A 52 5.68 -2.04 -7.58
CA ALA A 52 4.64 -2.33 -6.58
C ALA A 52 4.23 -3.82 -6.50
N THR A 53 5.18 -4.73 -6.69
CA THR A 53 4.95 -6.16 -6.51
C THR A 53 4.80 -6.51 -5.03
N THR A 54 3.98 -7.51 -4.71
CA THR A 54 3.78 -8.02 -3.35
C THR A 54 5.09 -8.39 -2.65
N GLU A 55 6.11 -8.83 -3.40
CA GLU A 55 7.41 -9.15 -2.84
C GLU A 55 8.20 -7.90 -2.44
N ASN A 56 8.22 -6.87 -3.28
CA ASN A 56 8.91 -5.62 -2.99
C ASN A 56 8.25 -4.86 -1.83
N ILE A 57 6.91 -4.87 -1.78
CA ILE A 57 6.14 -4.33 -0.66
C ILE A 57 6.54 -5.01 0.65
N LYS A 58 6.64 -6.35 0.66
CA LYS A 58 7.10 -7.09 1.84
C LYS A 58 8.52 -6.73 2.25
N LYS A 59 9.43 -6.51 1.29
CA LYS A 59 10.81 -6.08 1.58
C LYS A 59 10.82 -4.72 2.27
N ILE A 60 10.09 -3.75 1.73
CA ILE A 60 9.98 -2.40 2.31
C ILE A 60 9.41 -2.46 3.73
N LEU A 61 8.26 -3.11 3.90
CA LEU A 61 7.62 -3.23 5.23
C LEU A 61 8.54 -3.90 6.25
N ARG A 62 9.31 -4.92 5.84
CA ARG A 62 10.28 -5.60 6.71
C ARG A 62 11.45 -4.70 7.08
N VAL A 63 11.97 -3.92 6.15
CA VAL A 63 13.02 -2.93 6.44
C VAL A 63 12.52 -1.91 7.44
N VAL A 64 11.36 -1.29 7.19
CA VAL A 64 10.78 -0.30 8.10
C VAL A 64 10.53 -0.88 9.49
N TYR A 65 9.96 -2.08 9.58
CA TYR A 65 9.75 -2.76 10.85
C TYR A 65 11.04 -2.97 11.64
N ASN A 66 12.12 -3.39 10.96
CA ASN A 66 13.42 -3.61 11.60
C ASN A 66 14.03 -2.30 12.10
N CYS A 67 13.92 -1.21 11.31
CA CYS A 67 14.38 0.12 11.72
C CYS A 67 13.62 0.63 12.95
N VAL A 68 12.30 0.52 12.96
CA VAL A 68 11.46 0.92 14.11
C VAL A 68 11.79 0.07 15.34
N SER A 69 11.93 -1.25 15.17
CA SER A 69 12.27 -2.17 16.27
C SER A 69 13.61 -1.79 16.89
N PHE A 70 14.61 -1.54 16.04
CA PHE A 70 15.93 -1.10 16.47
C PHE A 70 15.85 0.21 17.26
N VAL A 71 15.08 1.20 16.79
CA VAL A 71 14.96 2.48 17.48
C VAL A 71 14.28 2.32 18.84
N GLU A 72 13.17 1.58 18.91
CA GLU A 72 12.45 1.36 20.16
C GLU A 72 13.26 0.55 21.19
N GLU A 73 14.08 -0.39 20.73
CA GLU A 73 14.93 -1.18 21.63
C GLU A 73 16.11 -0.38 22.20
N ASN A 74 16.72 0.51 21.40
CA ASN A 74 17.94 1.22 21.75
C ASN A 74 17.72 2.62 22.35
N PHE A 75 16.61 3.28 22.04
CA PHE A 75 16.36 4.68 22.43
C PHE A 75 15.14 4.85 23.36
N LYS A 76 14.88 3.89 24.24
CA LYS A 76 13.68 3.84 25.11
C LYS A 76 13.34 5.14 25.86
N ASN A 77 14.36 5.91 26.24
CA ASN A 77 14.24 7.10 27.08
C ASN A 77 14.05 8.41 26.28
N GLU A 78 14.16 8.36 24.95
CA GLU A 78 14.01 9.53 24.10
C GLU A 78 12.53 9.86 23.85
N ASP A 79 12.30 11.09 23.37
CA ASP A 79 10.97 11.51 22.95
C ASP A 79 10.53 10.77 21.67
N ASN A 80 9.23 10.57 21.51
CA ASN A 80 8.69 9.86 20.36
C ASN A 80 8.97 10.60 19.03
N LEU A 81 9.05 11.94 19.05
CA LEU A 81 9.42 12.71 17.85
C LEU A 81 10.86 12.43 17.43
N GLU A 82 11.80 12.41 18.37
CA GLU A 82 13.22 12.12 18.10
C GLU A 82 13.40 10.69 17.58
N LYS A 83 12.64 9.72 18.13
CA LYS A 83 12.62 8.35 17.63
C LYS A 83 12.07 8.25 16.22
N GLU A 84 10.99 8.97 15.91
CA GLU A 84 10.39 8.98 14.56
C GLU A 84 11.39 9.50 13.53
N GLU A 85 12.10 10.59 13.82
CA GLU A 85 13.14 11.14 12.95
C GLU A 85 14.29 10.15 12.71
N LYS A 86 14.74 9.45 13.77
CA LYS A 86 15.78 8.42 13.65
C LYS A 86 15.32 7.21 12.83
N ALA A 87 14.10 6.73 13.08
CA ALA A 87 13.51 5.63 12.32
C ALA A 87 13.37 6.00 10.85
N LEU A 88 13.00 7.25 10.55
CA LEU A 88 12.89 7.78 9.20
C LEU A 88 14.23 7.81 8.48
N SER A 89 15.28 8.32 9.13
CA SER A 89 16.63 8.33 8.55
C SER A 89 17.12 6.92 8.24
N LEU A 90 16.94 5.99 9.17
CA LEU A 90 17.36 4.59 9.00
C LEU A 90 16.53 3.87 7.92
N ALA A 91 15.23 4.14 7.85
CA ALA A 91 14.37 3.54 6.85
C ALA A 91 14.69 4.06 5.45
N LYS A 92 14.98 5.36 5.29
CA LYS A 92 15.43 5.93 4.01
C LYS A 92 16.71 5.25 3.51
N GLU A 93 17.71 5.09 4.39
CA GLU A 93 18.94 4.39 4.06
C GLU A 93 18.69 2.90 3.74
N GLY A 94 17.88 2.23 4.56
CA GLY A 94 17.56 0.81 4.40
C GLY A 94 16.82 0.51 3.10
N ILE A 95 15.88 1.37 2.68
CA ILE A 95 15.13 1.20 1.44
C ILE A 95 15.99 1.64 0.23
N GLY A 96 16.86 2.65 0.38
CA GLY A 96 17.82 3.02 -0.66
C GLY A 96 18.74 1.86 -1.09
N ASN A 97 18.99 0.90 -0.20
CA ASN A 97 19.75 -0.32 -0.49
C ASN A 97 18.94 -1.41 -1.23
N LEU A 98 17.65 -1.19 -1.52
CA LEU A 98 16.78 -2.15 -2.21
C LEU A 98 16.73 -1.96 -3.74
N ASP A 99 17.56 -1.06 -4.29
CA ASP A 99 17.69 -0.78 -5.73
C ASP A 99 16.36 -0.44 -6.44
N PHE A 100 15.47 0.32 -5.78
CA PHE A 100 14.28 0.87 -6.43
C PHE A 100 14.64 2.08 -7.31
N ASN A 101 14.02 2.21 -8.48
CA ASN A 101 14.22 3.37 -9.36
C ASN A 101 13.45 4.61 -8.88
N THR A 102 12.44 4.43 -8.04
CA THR A 102 11.55 5.52 -7.63
C THR A 102 11.97 6.14 -6.29
N ASP A 103 12.00 7.47 -6.24
CA ASP A 103 12.23 8.21 -5.00
C ASP A 103 11.09 8.00 -4.01
N ILE A 104 11.42 7.66 -2.78
CA ILE A 104 10.46 7.35 -1.73
C ILE A 104 9.84 8.65 -1.20
N ASP A 105 8.50 8.70 -1.19
CA ASP A 105 7.78 9.78 -0.54
C ASP A 105 7.94 9.71 0.99
N GLU A 106 8.42 10.81 1.56
CA GLU A 106 8.72 10.90 2.99
C GLU A 106 7.45 10.84 3.85
N GLU A 107 6.36 11.46 3.42
CA GLU A 107 5.09 11.45 4.16
C GLU A 107 4.53 10.03 4.26
N SER A 108 4.55 9.30 3.14
CA SER A 108 4.19 7.88 3.06
C SER A 108 5.05 7.04 4.01
N LEU A 109 6.37 7.25 4.01
CA LEU A 109 7.30 6.51 4.85
C LEU A 109 7.07 6.78 6.35
N VAL A 110 6.82 8.03 6.73
CA VAL A 110 6.44 8.42 8.10
C VAL A 110 5.15 7.71 8.52
N CYS A 111 4.17 7.60 7.62
CA CYS A 111 2.93 6.90 7.93
C CYS A 111 3.17 5.41 8.19
N ILE A 112 4.00 4.75 7.37
CA ILE A 112 4.38 3.33 7.57
C ILE A 112 5.12 3.16 8.90
N ILE A 113 6.03 4.07 9.24
CA ILE A 113 6.75 4.07 10.53
C ILE A 113 5.76 4.12 11.69
N ARG A 114 4.81 5.06 11.69
CA ARG A 114 3.79 5.19 12.74
C ARG A 114 2.93 3.93 12.89
N ILE A 115 2.55 3.31 11.76
CA ILE A 115 1.80 2.06 11.76
C ILE A 115 2.65 0.93 12.36
N ALA A 116 3.91 0.80 11.94
CA ALA A 116 4.82 -0.20 12.49
C ALA A 116 5.00 -0.02 14.00
N THR A 117 5.17 1.21 14.48
CA THR A 117 5.25 1.52 15.92
C THR A 117 3.95 1.20 16.65
N ALA A 118 2.79 1.52 16.08
CA ALA A 118 1.48 1.23 16.69
C ALA A 118 1.20 -0.27 16.83
N LEU A 119 1.82 -1.11 15.98
CA LEU A 119 1.73 -2.57 16.06
C LEU A 119 2.70 -3.18 17.09
N MET A 120 3.62 -2.39 17.62
CA MET A 120 4.55 -2.82 18.66
C MET A 120 3.96 -2.66 20.06
N LYS A 121 4.57 -3.35 21.02
CA LYS A 121 4.22 -3.16 22.43
C LYS A 121 4.68 -1.76 22.88
N PRO A 122 3.86 -1.04 23.67
CA PRO A 122 4.28 0.23 24.26
C PRO A 122 5.58 0.04 25.04
N THR A 123 6.57 0.87 24.73
CA THR A 123 7.87 0.85 25.41
C THR A 123 7.81 1.55 26.78
N LYS A 124 6.79 2.40 26.98
CA LYS A 124 6.42 3.00 28.27
C LYS A 124 5.12 2.35 28.74
N ASP A 125 5.12 1.84 29.98
CA ASP A 125 4.02 1.08 30.61
C ASP A 125 2.75 1.92 30.86
N ASP A 126 2.78 3.21 30.53
CA ASP A 126 1.77 4.20 30.87
C ASP A 126 0.51 4.13 29.96
N LEU A 127 0.54 3.29 28.93
CA LEU A 127 -0.53 3.11 27.94
C LEU A 127 -0.96 1.64 27.85
N ASN A 128 -1.37 1.06 28.99
CA ASN A 128 -2.23 -0.11 28.98
C ASN A 128 -3.67 0.35 28.68
N ILE A 129 -4.06 0.28 27.41
CA ILE A 129 -5.47 0.34 26.98
C ILE A 129 -6.06 -1.08 27.07
#